data_AF-A0A2E8FNH6-F1
#
_entry.id   AF-A0A2E8FNH6-F1
#
_cell.length_a   1.000
_cell.length_b   1.000
_cell.length_c   1.000
_cell.angle_alpha   90.00
_cell.angle_beta   90.00
_cell.angle_gamma   90.00
#
_symmetry.space_group_name_H-M   'P 1'
#
loop_
_entity.id
_entity.type
_entity.pdbx_description
1 polymer ?
#
loop_
_entity_poly.entity_id
_entity_poly.type
_entity_poly.pdbx_seq_one_letter_code
_entity_poly.pdbx_strand_id
1 'polypeptide(L)'
;MILEGLVTTVSPSGELNLAPMGPEVDGSMSRFVLRPFQTSTTFSNLVERSEGVFHVTDDVLLLAHAATGTVVPPPETFAAEVVQGRVVAGACRWYEFRIEEIDTSSERAELTARVVHSGRLRDFAGLHRARHAVVEAAILATRVHLLPPDDLRRQFADLAVIVDKTAGPREREAFELLESHVVEAMDHPLTVKVSTGARLHLGLLSHGGNSPRQFGGAGMMIEDPGVRLTASPADHDQVVMVSEGDRIEDSNRASRWLERIGAHGDCRLPGVRIEISDVISPHAGLGSGTQLALAVARAVAGLSGAGFRAVELAAAVGRGERSGVGIHGFEHGGFLVDAGGRTGQVAALVARADVPAAWRIVLAGPATGKGLTGEAEREAFARCREMPCEATRALSSLLLQQVLPGLNEGDIDEAGEGLFLFGRLVGESFAAVQGGCYADPQMASLVEWVRGKGIRGVGQSSWGPTIWMLCPDRATADSLAADVAGRPGVGWCRVVRPLNRGADVRAVIDQPRRTLSKSG
;
A
#
# COMPACT_ATOMS: atom_id res chain seq x y z
N MET A 1 19.34 -20.55 -3.66
CA MET A 1 19.23 -20.47 -2.18
C MET A 1 19.83 -19.16 -1.72
N ILE A 2 19.40 -18.52 -0.62
CA ILE A 2 20.04 -17.29 -0.12
C ILE A 2 21.15 -17.66 0.87
N LEU A 3 22.32 -17.04 0.74
CA LEU A 3 23.42 -17.22 1.68
C LEU A 3 23.86 -15.87 2.25
N GLU A 4 23.70 -15.67 3.56
CA GLU A 4 24.12 -14.45 4.23
C GLU A 4 25.66 -14.34 4.28
N GLY A 5 26.17 -13.16 3.93
CA GLY A 5 27.60 -12.89 3.91
C GLY A 5 27.90 -11.40 3.77
N LEU A 6 29.14 -11.09 3.38
CA LEU A 6 29.61 -9.73 3.15
C LEU A 6 30.03 -9.55 1.69
N VAL A 7 29.65 -8.44 1.09
CA VAL A 7 30.12 -8.03 -0.23
C VAL A 7 31.06 -6.85 -0.06
N THR A 8 32.25 -6.94 -0.67
CA THR A 8 33.10 -5.77 -0.89
C THR A 8 32.98 -5.29 -2.32
N THR A 9 32.89 -3.97 -2.47
CA THR A 9 33.00 -3.28 -3.75
C THR A 9 33.95 -2.10 -3.61
N VAL A 10 34.54 -1.67 -4.71
CA VAL A 10 35.48 -0.55 -4.74
C VAL A 10 34.87 0.56 -5.59
N SER A 11 34.84 1.79 -5.09
CA SER A 11 34.36 2.95 -5.84
C SER A 11 35.31 3.30 -7.00
N PRO A 12 34.92 4.19 -7.93
CA PRO A 12 35.85 4.75 -8.91
C PRO A 12 37.09 5.41 -8.30
N SER A 13 36.96 6.02 -7.12
CA SER A 13 38.04 6.67 -6.37
C SER A 13 38.93 5.69 -5.59
N GLY A 14 38.63 4.39 -5.59
CA GLY A 14 39.40 3.37 -4.89
C GLY A 14 38.98 3.14 -3.43
N GLU A 15 37.86 3.72 -2.99
CA GLU A 15 37.34 3.54 -1.64
C GLU A 15 36.65 2.18 -1.49
N LEU A 16 36.94 1.50 -0.39
CA LEU A 16 36.34 0.20 -0.06
C LEU A 16 34.96 0.39 0.57
N ASN A 17 33.95 -0.22 -0.04
CA ASN A 17 32.63 -0.40 0.54
C ASN A 17 32.47 -1.84 1.01
N LEU A 18 31.98 -2.04 2.23
CA LEU A 18 31.66 -3.34 2.81
C LEU A 18 30.19 -3.34 3.21
N ALA A 19 29.40 -4.27 2.68
CA ALA A 19 27.97 -4.36 2.97
C ALA A 19 27.55 -5.80 3.30
N PRO A 20 26.67 -6.02 4.30
CA PRO A 20 26.02 -7.31 4.46
C PRO A 20 25.06 -7.55 3.30
N MET A 21 25.09 -8.74 2.72
CA MET A 21 24.21 -9.10 1.61
C MET A 21 24.00 -10.60 1.53
N GLY A 22 22.75 -11.00 1.31
CA GLY A 22 22.37 -12.37 0.99
C GLY A 22 22.08 -12.55 -0.50
N PRO A 23 23.07 -12.84 -1.36
CA PRO A 23 22.80 -13.19 -2.75
C PRO A 23 22.05 -14.52 -2.83
N GLU A 24 21.22 -14.66 -3.86
CA GLU A 24 20.79 -15.99 -4.27
C GLU A 24 21.95 -16.69 -4.99
N VAL A 25 22.30 -17.88 -4.52
CA VAL A 25 23.40 -18.70 -5.03
C VAL A 25 22.89 -20.04 -5.56
N ASP A 26 23.59 -20.57 -6.56
CA ASP A 26 23.42 -21.92 -7.05
C ASP A 26 24.22 -22.93 -6.19
N GLY A 27 23.93 -24.22 -6.33
CA GLY A 27 24.59 -25.26 -5.52
C GLY A 27 26.10 -25.36 -5.74
N SER A 28 26.60 -24.89 -6.89
CA SER A 28 28.03 -24.92 -7.22
C SER A 28 28.79 -23.64 -6.83
N MET A 29 28.09 -22.61 -6.32
CA MET A 29 28.65 -21.28 -6.06
C MET A 29 29.33 -20.66 -7.30
N SER A 30 28.78 -20.94 -8.48
CA SER A 30 29.29 -20.41 -9.77
C SER A 30 28.55 -19.16 -10.22
N ARG A 31 27.32 -18.97 -9.75
CA ARG A 31 26.45 -17.85 -10.12
C ARG A 31 25.78 -17.25 -8.89
N PHE A 32 25.77 -15.93 -8.82
CA PHE A 32 25.05 -15.16 -7.82
C PHE A 32 23.99 -14.28 -8.48
N VAL A 33 22.89 -14.04 -7.76
CA VAL A 33 21.94 -12.98 -8.07
C VAL A 33 21.89 -12.06 -6.87
N LEU A 34 22.43 -10.85 -7.02
CA LEU A 34 22.43 -9.82 -5.97
C LEU A 34 21.21 -8.93 -6.14
N ARG A 35 20.57 -8.56 -5.03
CA ARG A 35 19.40 -7.67 -5.01
C ARG A 35 19.57 -6.39 -4.16
N PRO A 36 20.53 -5.51 -4.49
CA PRO A 36 20.70 -4.26 -3.76
C PRO A 36 19.57 -3.26 -4.09
N PHE A 37 19.30 -2.35 -3.16
CA PHE A 37 18.51 -1.15 -3.48
C PHE A 37 19.28 -0.28 -4.46
N GLN A 38 18.58 0.31 -5.43
CA GLN A 38 19.20 1.20 -6.42
C GLN A 38 19.85 2.46 -5.79
N THR A 39 19.47 2.81 -4.57
CA THR A 39 20.05 3.93 -3.80
C THR A 39 21.33 3.56 -3.01
N SER A 40 21.74 2.29 -3.04
CA SER A 40 22.88 1.82 -2.22
C SER A 40 24.24 2.07 -2.89
N THR A 41 25.26 2.31 -2.07
CA THR A 41 26.67 2.39 -2.52
C THR A 41 27.09 1.12 -3.27
N THR A 42 26.66 -0.05 -2.82
CA THR A 42 26.95 -1.32 -3.49
C THR A 42 26.40 -1.35 -4.91
N PHE A 43 25.15 -0.90 -5.13
CA PHE A 43 24.58 -0.80 -6.48
C PHE A 43 25.37 0.20 -7.34
N SER A 44 25.61 1.41 -6.84
CA SER A 44 26.37 2.44 -7.56
C SER A 44 27.75 1.93 -8.00
N ASN A 45 28.49 1.32 -7.07
CA ASN A 45 29.80 0.75 -7.36
C ASN A 45 29.72 -0.38 -8.39
N LEU A 46 28.72 -1.26 -8.34
CA LEU A 46 28.59 -2.40 -9.27
C LEU A 46 28.13 -2.00 -10.68
N VAL A 47 27.37 -0.91 -10.80
CA VAL A 47 27.01 -0.33 -12.10
C VAL A 47 28.21 0.33 -12.76
N GLU A 48 29.01 1.07 -11.99
CA GLU A 48 30.21 1.75 -12.50
C GLU A 48 31.39 0.80 -12.71
N ARG A 49 31.52 -0.20 -11.83
CA ARG A 49 32.54 -1.24 -11.86
C ARG A 49 31.87 -2.59 -11.59
N SER A 50 31.64 -3.35 -12.65
CA SER A 50 30.95 -4.65 -12.63
C SER A 50 31.75 -5.80 -11.97
N GLU A 51 32.47 -5.53 -10.89
CA GLU A 51 33.36 -6.44 -10.19
C GLU A 51 33.20 -6.31 -8.66
N GLY A 52 33.29 -7.44 -7.95
CA GLY A 52 33.22 -7.45 -6.49
C GLY A 52 33.65 -8.78 -5.88
N VAL A 53 33.67 -8.84 -4.54
CA VAL A 53 34.00 -10.07 -3.80
C VAL A 53 32.92 -10.37 -2.78
N PHE A 54 32.36 -11.58 -2.85
CA PHE A 54 31.43 -12.11 -1.85
C PHE A 54 32.17 -12.98 -0.84
N HIS A 55 31.88 -12.80 0.44
CA HIS A 55 32.57 -13.47 1.54
C HIS A 55 31.60 -14.29 2.37
N VAL A 56 31.94 -15.55 2.58
CA VAL A 56 31.31 -16.38 3.60
C VAL A 56 32.12 -16.24 4.88
N THR A 57 31.50 -15.78 5.96
CA THR A 57 32.13 -15.55 7.25
C THR A 57 31.25 -16.05 8.38
N ASP A 58 31.86 -16.45 9.50
CA ASP A 58 31.17 -16.67 10.78
C ASP A 58 31.43 -15.56 11.80
N ASP A 59 32.08 -14.47 11.36
CA ASP A 59 32.31 -13.26 12.16
C ASP A 59 31.04 -12.39 12.19
N VAL A 60 30.13 -12.73 13.09
CA VAL A 60 28.86 -12.02 13.25
C VAL A 60 29.01 -10.61 13.81
N LEU A 61 30.13 -10.30 14.46
CA LEU A 61 30.43 -8.95 14.93
C LEU A 61 30.74 -8.02 13.74
N LEU A 62 31.52 -8.50 12.77
CA LEU A 62 31.76 -7.75 11.53
C LEU A 62 30.46 -7.55 10.73
N LEU A 63 29.58 -8.56 10.69
CA LEU A 63 28.24 -8.42 10.09
C LEU A 63 27.40 -7.37 10.81
N ALA A 64 27.40 -7.35 12.14
CA ALA A 64 26.69 -6.35 12.94
C ALA A 64 27.21 -4.93 12.70
N HIS A 65 28.53 -4.73 12.66
CA HIS A 65 29.13 -3.44 12.29
C HIS A 65 28.75 -3.01 10.87
N ALA A 66 28.80 -3.93 9.91
CA ALA A 66 28.44 -3.64 8.52
C ALA A 66 26.94 -3.30 8.38
N ALA A 67 26.07 -3.94 9.16
CA ALA A 67 24.63 -3.68 9.19
C ALA A 67 24.32 -2.28 9.76
N THR A 68 24.99 -1.90 10.85
CA THR A 68 24.79 -0.60 11.53
C THR A 68 25.57 0.55 10.89
N GLY A 69 26.49 0.26 9.95
CA GLY A 69 27.33 1.27 9.31
C GLY A 69 28.51 1.75 10.17
N THR A 70 28.87 0.99 11.20
CA THR A 70 29.89 1.35 12.20
C THR A 70 31.22 0.62 11.98
N VAL A 71 31.54 0.29 10.73
CA VAL A 71 32.79 -0.42 10.38
C VAL A 71 34.00 0.52 10.51
N VAL A 72 34.42 0.78 11.75
CA VAL A 72 35.55 1.64 12.09
C VAL A 72 36.36 0.97 13.22
N PRO A 73 37.65 0.64 13.01
CA PRO A 73 38.39 0.75 11.75
C PRO A 73 37.91 -0.24 10.67
N PRO A 74 38.21 0.01 9.38
CA PRO A 74 37.94 -0.96 8.33
C PRO A 74 38.64 -2.30 8.61
N PRO A 75 38.05 -3.44 8.23
CA PRO A 75 38.67 -4.74 8.47
C PRO A 75 39.97 -4.88 7.68
N GLU A 76 40.86 -5.73 8.17
CA GLU A 76 42.04 -6.14 7.39
C GLU A 76 41.58 -6.81 6.09
N THR A 77 42.20 -6.39 4.99
CA THR A 77 41.89 -6.91 3.66
C THR A 77 43.17 -7.13 2.86
N PHE A 78 43.09 -7.92 1.80
CA PHE A 78 44.13 -8.03 0.76
C PHE A 78 43.51 -7.92 -0.65
N ALA A 79 44.35 -7.78 -1.69
CA ALA A 79 43.86 -7.63 -3.06
C ALA A 79 43.30 -8.95 -3.60
N ALA A 80 42.19 -8.87 -4.34
CA ALA A 80 41.68 -9.98 -5.14
C ALA A 80 42.65 -10.35 -6.28
N GLU A 81 42.60 -11.60 -6.75
CA GLU A 81 43.53 -12.14 -7.74
C GLU A 81 43.09 -11.84 -9.18
N VAL A 82 41.79 -11.90 -9.47
CA VAL A 82 41.23 -11.81 -10.84
C VAL A 82 40.42 -10.53 -11.07
N VAL A 83 39.81 -9.98 -10.02
CA VAL A 83 38.99 -8.75 -10.09
C VAL A 83 39.62 -7.57 -9.35
N GLN A 84 39.22 -6.35 -9.69
CA GLN A 84 39.57 -5.13 -8.94
C GLN A 84 38.74 -5.01 -7.65
N GLY A 85 38.94 -5.97 -6.74
CA GLY A 85 38.25 -6.08 -5.46
C GLY A 85 39.21 -6.29 -4.30
N ARG A 86 38.64 -6.33 -3.08
CA ARG A 86 39.40 -6.60 -1.85
C ARG A 86 38.78 -7.73 -1.06
N VAL A 87 39.60 -8.68 -0.65
CA VAL A 87 39.20 -9.83 0.15
C VAL A 87 39.35 -9.51 1.64
N VAL A 88 38.33 -9.77 2.44
CA VAL A 88 38.39 -9.65 3.91
C VAL A 88 39.21 -10.80 4.50
N ALA A 89 40.32 -10.47 5.18
CA ALA A 89 41.27 -11.45 5.70
C ALA A 89 40.65 -12.41 6.73
N GLY A 90 39.65 -11.93 7.50
CA GLY A 90 38.92 -12.74 8.49
C GLY A 90 37.80 -13.64 7.93
N ALA A 91 37.56 -13.66 6.61
CA ALA A 91 36.51 -14.50 6.02
C ALA A 91 36.87 -15.99 6.05
N CYS A 92 35.88 -16.89 5.99
CA CYS A 92 36.12 -18.33 5.80
C CYS A 92 36.49 -18.63 4.34
N ARG A 93 35.66 -18.11 3.43
CA ARG A 93 35.79 -18.29 1.98
C ARG A 93 35.42 -17.00 1.29
N TRP A 94 35.91 -16.83 0.09
CA TRP A 94 35.60 -15.68 -0.75
C TRP A 94 35.43 -16.11 -2.21
N TYR A 95 34.63 -15.34 -2.93
CA TYR A 95 34.27 -15.55 -4.32
C TYR A 95 34.34 -14.21 -5.05
N GLU A 96 35.29 -14.09 -5.95
CA GLU A 96 35.37 -12.96 -6.87
C GLU A 96 34.35 -13.15 -7.98
N PHE A 97 33.59 -12.10 -8.29
CA PHE A 97 32.54 -12.16 -9.28
C PHE A 97 32.56 -10.97 -10.22
N ARG A 98 31.98 -11.18 -11.41
CA ARG A 98 31.69 -10.13 -12.39
C ARG A 98 30.20 -10.08 -12.68
N ILE A 99 29.62 -8.88 -12.75
CA ILE A 99 28.23 -8.68 -13.15
C ILE A 99 28.12 -8.89 -14.67
N GLU A 100 27.15 -9.71 -15.09
CA GLU A 100 26.87 -10.01 -16.49
C GLU A 100 25.56 -9.34 -16.97
N GLU A 101 24.60 -9.16 -16.07
CA GLU A 101 23.29 -8.58 -16.38
C GLU A 101 22.79 -7.71 -15.22
N ILE A 102 22.12 -6.61 -15.57
CA ILE A 102 21.54 -5.63 -14.64
C ILE A 102 20.09 -5.37 -15.04
N ASP A 103 19.15 -5.68 -14.16
CA ASP A 103 17.73 -5.32 -14.29
C ASP A 103 17.35 -4.30 -13.18
N THR A 104 16.87 -3.13 -13.59
CA THR A 104 16.45 -2.02 -12.71
C THR A 104 14.94 -1.79 -12.73
N SER A 105 14.16 -2.76 -13.23
CA SER A 105 12.70 -2.70 -13.33
C SER A 105 11.98 -2.58 -11.97
N SER A 106 12.66 -2.94 -10.88
CA SER A 106 12.19 -2.84 -9.50
C SER A 106 13.12 -2.01 -8.61
N GLU A 107 12.58 -1.47 -7.51
CA GLU A 107 13.34 -0.68 -6.51
C GLU A 107 14.61 -1.39 -6.00
N ARG A 108 14.53 -2.71 -5.83
CA ARG A 108 15.70 -3.57 -5.68
C ARG A 108 16.09 -4.07 -7.07
N ALA A 109 17.26 -3.70 -7.54
CA ALA A 109 17.76 -4.17 -8.83
C ALA A 109 18.09 -5.66 -8.76
N GLU A 110 18.06 -6.36 -9.89
CA GLU A 110 18.55 -7.73 -10.00
C GLU A 110 19.86 -7.73 -10.79
N LEU A 111 20.96 -8.10 -10.12
CA LEU A 111 22.30 -8.15 -10.70
C LEU A 111 22.73 -9.63 -10.80
N THR A 112 22.77 -10.18 -12.01
CA THR A 112 23.33 -11.52 -12.23
C THR A 112 24.84 -11.42 -12.30
N ALA A 113 25.53 -12.23 -11.49
CA ALA A 113 26.98 -12.28 -11.44
C ALA A 113 27.52 -13.70 -11.66
N ARG A 114 28.62 -13.80 -12.39
CA ARG A 114 29.41 -15.04 -12.53
C ARG A 114 30.63 -14.99 -11.62
N VAL A 115 30.85 -16.07 -10.88
CA VAL A 115 32.07 -16.26 -10.10
C VAL A 115 33.23 -16.58 -11.03
N VAL A 116 34.29 -15.80 -10.94
CA VAL A 116 35.49 -15.92 -11.79
C VAL A 116 36.67 -16.49 -11.04
N HIS A 117 36.67 -16.41 -9.71
CA HIS A 117 37.71 -16.97 -8.86
C HIS A 117 37.21 -17.15 -7.43
N SER A 118 37.85 -18.02 -6.65
CA SER A 118 37.44 -18.30 -5.28
C SER A 118 38.59 -18.83 -4.46
N GLY A 119 38.57 -18.55 -3.16
CA GLY A 119 39.55 -19.07 -2.21
C GLY A 119 38.96 -19.44 -0.86
N ARG A 120 39.74 -20.19 -0.08
CA ARG A 120 39.46 -20.53 1.31
C ARG A 120 40.60 -20.03 2.18
N LEU A 121 40.25 -19.35 3.27
CA LEU A 121 41.20 -18.81 4.24
C LEU A 121 41.17 -19.60 5.55
N ARG A 122 39.99 -19.97 6.01
CA ARG A 122 39.78 -20.75 7.24
C ARG A 122 38.53 -21.61 7.16
N ASP A 123 38.45 -22.58 8.04
CA ASP A 123 37.24 -23.38 8.19
C ASP A 123 36.13 -22.59 8.87
N PHE A 124 34.90 -22.89 8.46
CA PHE A 124 33.70 -22.41 9.13
C PHE A 124 33.51 -23.24 10.41
N ALA A 125 33.35 -22.58 11.56
CA ALA A 125 33.34 -23.30 12.83
C ALA A 125 32.17 -24.28 12.98
N GLY A 126 31.00 -23.98 12.41
CA GLY A 126 29.80 -24.82 12.47
C GLY A 126 28.53 -24.05 12.83
N LEU A 127 27.45 -24.78 13.09
CA LEU A 127 26.16 -24.19 13.47
C LEU A 127 26.21 -23.69 14.92
N HIS A 128 25.97 -22.39 15.11
CA HIS A 128 25.96 -21.76 16.42
C HIS A 128 24.70 -20.89 16.59
N ARG A 129 23.86 -21.22 17.57
CA ARG A 129 22.53 -20.61 17.72
C ARG A 129 22.59 -19.09 17.95
N ALA A 130 23.49 -18.61 18.79
CA ALA A 130 23.65 -17.17 18.99
C ALA A 130 24.15 -16.46 17.72
N ARG A 131 25.01 -17.09 16.91
CA ARG A 131 25.46 -16.48 15.65
C ARG A 131 24.30 -16.33 14.68
N HIS A 132 23.45 -17.35 14.60
CA HIS A 132 22.22 -17.26 13.81
C HIS A 132 21.29 -16.16 14.33
N ALA A 133 21.11 -16.06 15.66
CA ALA A 133 20.29 -15.00 16.25
C ALA A 133 20.85 -13.59 15.95
N VAL A 134 22.17 -13.41 15.98
CA VAL A 134 22.81 -12.14 15.59
C VAL A 134 22.61 -11.83 14.10
N VAL A 135 22.67 -12.83 13.22
CA VAL A 135 22.38 -12.64 11.79
C VAL A 135 20.93 -12.17 11.59
N GLU A 136 19.97 -12.80 12.26
CA GLU A 136 18.56 -12.36 12.22
C GLU A 136 18.39 -10.94 12.79
N ALA A 137 19.03 -10.64 13.92
CA ALA A 137 19.02 -9.29 14.52
C ALA A 137 19.62 -8.24 13.57
N ALA A 138 20.69 -8.58 12.84
CA ALA A 138 21.29 -7.69 11.84
C ALA A 138 20.32 -7.41 10.68
N ILE A 139 19.57 -8.42 10.23
CA ILE A 139 18.53 -8.25 9.21
C ILE A 139 17.43 -7.32 9.74
N LEU A 140 16.96 -7.50 10.98
CA LEU A 140 15.95 -6.63 11.59
C LEU A 140 16.44 -5.18 11.75
N ALA A 141 17.68 -4.99 12.22
CA ALA A 141 18.30 -3.68 12.43
C ALA A 141 18.40 -2.87 11.12
N THR A 142 18.67 -3.51 9.99
CA THR A 142 18.68 -2.82 8.68
C THR A 142 17.29 -2.43 8.18
N ARG A 143 16.21 -2.93 8.82
CA ARG A 143 14.81 -2.77 8.39
C ARG A 143 13.96 -1.94 9.35
N VAL A 144 14.57 -1.16 10.25
CA VAL A 144 13.84 -0.30 11.20
C VAL A 144 12.82 0.65 10.54
N HIS A 145 13.06 1.05 9.29
CA HIS A 145 12.17 1.90 8.47
C HIS A 145 11.07 1.13 7.70
N LEU A 146 11.03 -0.20 7.81
CA LEU A 146 10.06 -1.06 7.12
C LEU A 146 9.17 -1.83 8.10
N LEU A 147 9.63 -2.02 9.34
CA LEU A 147 8.98 -2.84 10.34
C LEU A 147 8.36 -1.96 11.44
N PRO A 148 7.18 -2.34 11.99
CA PRO A 148 6.61 -1.67 13.14
C PRO A 148 7.55 -1.74 14.37
N PRO A 149 7.69 -0.66 15.16
CA PRO A 149 8.53 -0.66 16.35
C PRO A 149 8.20 -1.77 17.35
N ASP A 150 6.92 -2.06 17.57
CA ASP A 150 6.52 -3.11 18.52
C ASP A 150 6.90 -4.52 18.05
N ASP A 151 6.82 -4.77 16.74
CA ASP A 151 7.28 -6.03 16.15
C ASP A 151 8.80 -6.16 16.21
N LEU A 152 9.54 -5.06 16.05
CA LEU A 152 11.00 -5.05 16.25
C LEU A 152 11.35 -5.39 17.69
N ARG A 153 10.72 -4.74 18.68
CA ARG A 153 10.96 -5.02 20.12
C ARG A 153 10.69 -6.47 20.45
N ARG A 154 9.55 -7.00 20.01
CA ARG A 154 9.17 -8.41 20.26
C ARG A 154 10.19 -9.37 19.66
N GLN A 155 10.57 -9.18 18.40
CA GLN A 155 11.52 -10.07 17.74
C GLN A 155 12.92 -9.99 18.37
N PHE A 156 13.40 -8.81 18.75
CA PHE A 156 14.67 -8.68 19.48
C PHE A 156 14.62 -9.39 20.84
N ALA A 157 13.51 -9.27 21.59
CA ALA A 157 13.34 -9.99 22.85
C ALA A 157 13.38 -11.51 22.66
N ASP A 158 12.75 -12.05 21.61
CA ASP A 158 12.79 -13.48 21.27
C ASP A 158 14.23 -13.94 20.94
N LEU A 159 15.00 -13.12 20.21
CA LEU A 159 16.39 -13.42 19.85
C LEU A 159 17.33 -13.34 21.06
N ALA A 160 17.11 -12.39 21.98
CA ALA A 160 17.90 -12.22 23.20
C ALA A 160 17.94 -13.51 24.03
N VAL A 161 16.81 -14.23 24.13
CA VAL A 161 16.74 -15.53 24.83
C VAL A 161 17.71 -16.57 24.25
N ILE A 162 17.96 -16.54 22.94
CA ILE A 162 18.89 -17.45 22.26
C ILE A 162 20.34 -17.02 22.52
N VAL A 163 20.60 -15.72 22.42
CA VAL A 163 21.92 -15.12 22.68
C VAL A 163 22.33 -15.39 24.12
N ASP A 164 21.48 -15.14 25.10
CA ASP A 164 21.77 -15.38 26.51
C ASP A 164 22.24 -16.79 26.82
N LYS A 165 21.62 -17.78 26.17
CA LYS A 165 21.89 -19.21 26.39
C LYS A 165 23.14 -19.71 25.68
N THR A 166 23.56 -19.08 24.58
CA THR A 166 24.54 -19.70 23.67
C THR A 166 25.67 -18.78 23.23
N ALA A 167 25.63 -17.48 23.53
CA ALA A 167 26.62 -16.51 23.07
C ALA A 167 27.91 -16.54 23.89
N GLY A 168 29.05 -16.49 23.20
CA GLY A 168 30.33 -16.06 23.76
C GLY A 168 30.47 -14.53 23.75
N PRO A 169 31.63 -13.98 24.12
CA PRO A 169 31.84 -12.54 24.21
C PRO A 169 31.54 -11.78 22.90
N ARG A 170 32.01 -12.30 21.77
CA ARG A 170 31.82 -11.67 20.45
C ARG A 170 30.36 -11.65 20.00
N GLU A 171 29.61 -12.72 20.23
CA GLU A 171 28.19 -12.75 19.88
C GLU A 171 27.35 -11.82 20.78
N ARG A 172 27.72 -11.67 22.06
CA ARG A 172 27.07 -10.69 22.96
C ARG A 172 27.32 -9.27 22.51
N GLU A 173 28.59 -8.92 22.25
CA GLU A 173 28.98 -7.61 21.74
C GLU A 173 28.25 -7.27 20.43
N ALA A 174 28.18 -8.23 19.49
CA ALA A 174 27.47 -8.03 18.23
C ALA A 174 25.96 -7.80 18.43
N PHE A 175 25.34 -8.52 19.36
CA PHE A 175 23.91 -8.37 19.65
C PHE A 175 23.62 -7.05 20.38
N GLU A 176 24.44 -6.67 21.35
CA GLU A 176 24.35 -5.40 22.08
C GLU A 176 24.48 -4.21 21.11
N LEU A 177 25.43 -4.26 20.17
CA LEU A 177 25.57 -3.23 19.12
C LEU A 177 24.28 -3.07 18.29
N LEU A 178 23.65 -4.18 17.92
CA LEU A 178 22.42 -4.18 17.12
C LEU A 178 21.23 -3.68 17.94
N GLU A 179 21.13 -4.09 19.21
CA GLU A 179 20.10 -3.62 20.14
C GLU A 179 20.22 -2.11 20.36
N SER A 180 21.42 -1.60 20.65
CA SER A 180 21.67 -0.15 20.77
C SER A 180 21.29 0.60 19.50
N HIS A 181 21.66 0.09 18.32
CA HIS A 181 21.27 0.71 17.05
C HIS A 181 19.75 0.78 16.86
N VAL A 182 19.01 -0.27 17.26
CA VAL A 182 17.54 -0.28 17.17
C VAL A 182 16.91 0.64 18.21
N VAL A 183 17.46 0.72 19.42
CA VAL A 183 17.00 1.65 20.45
C VAL A 183 17.21 3.10 20.00
N GLU A 184 18.40 3.44 19.49
CA GLU A 184 18.68 4.76 18.91
C GLU A 184 17.76 5.06 17.73
N ALA A 185 17.50 4.05 16.88
CA ALA A 185 16.53 4.20 15.80
C ALA A 185 15.13 4.52 16.34
N MET A 186 14.70 3.87 17.42
CA MET A 186 13.37 4.11 18.02
C MET A 186 13.20 5.51 18.62
N ASP A 187 14.29 6.23 18.89
CA ASP A 187 14.25 7.63 19.33
C ASP A 187 13.98 8.61 18.17
N HIS A 188 14.10 8.16 16.92
CA HIS A 188 13.73 8.97 15.76
C HIS A 188 12.20 9.10 15.62
N PRO A 189 11.72 10.22 15.05
CA PRO A 189 10.29 10.44 14.85
C PRO A 189 9.68 9.33 14.01
N LEU A 190 8.50 8.87 14.43
CA LEU A 190 7.73 7.92 13.65
C LEU A 190 7.17 8.61 12.41
N THR A 191 7.18 7.89 11.31
CA THR A 191 6.46 8.23 10.09
C THR A 191 5.34 7.23 9.89
N VAL A 192 4.14 7.71 9.58
CA VAL A 192 2.96 6.87 9.34
C VAL A 192 2.62 6.87 7.86
N LYS A 193 2.71 5.69 7.25
CA LYS A 193 2.31 5.45 5.86
C LYS A 193 0.90 4.89 5.84
N VAL A 194 0.03 5.47 5.01
CA VAL A 194 -1.35 5.02 4.82
C VAL A 194 -1.59 4.77 3.33
N SER A 195 -2.10 3.58 3.01
CA SER A 195 -2.53 3.20 1.67
C SER A 195 -3.94 2.64 1.71
N THR A 196 -4.85 3.18 0.90
CA THR A 196 -6.23 2.66 0.74
C THR A 196 -6.66 2.72 -0.72
N GLY A 197 -7.66 1.93 -1.08
CA GLY A 197 -8.27 1.92 -2.39
C GLY A 197 -9.41 2.92 -2.56
N ALA A 198 -10.10 2.83 -3.71
CA ALA A 198 -11.32 3.57 -3.99
C ALA A 198 -12.57 2.78 -3.58
N ARG A 199 -13.70 3.49 -3.56
CA ARG A 199 -15.02 2.93 -3.26
C ARG A 199 -15.93 3.07 -4.47
N LEU A 200 -16.46 1.95 -4.96
CA LEU A 200 -17.64 1.93 -5.83
C LEU A 200 -18.89 1.99 -4.96
N HIS A 201 -19.73 3.00 -5.17
CA HIS A 201 -21.00 3.13 -4.45
C HIS A 201 -22.12 2.73 -5.38
N LEU A 202 -22.73 1.58 -5.11
CA LEU A 202 -23.65 0.94 -6.05
C LEU A 202 -25.07 1.48 -5.91
N GLY A 203 -25.38 2.12 -4.78
CA GLY A 203 -26.61 2.87 -4.61
C GLY A 203 -27.12 2.92 -3.17
N LEU A 204 -28.20 3.67 -2.98
CA LEU A 204 -28.83 3.88 -1.69
C LEU A 204 -30.05 2.99 -1.51
N LEU A 205 -30.34 2.57 -0.28
CA LEU A 205 -31.52 1.76 0.07
C LEU A 205 -32.79 2.61 0.16
N SER A 206 -32.69 3.85 0.66
CA SER A 206 -33.85 4.70 0.91
C SER A 206 -33.49 6.19 0.86
N HIS A 207 -34.44 7.05 0.48
CA HIS A 207 -34.33 8.50 0.58
C HIS A 207 -35.72 9.13 0.70
N GLY A 208 -35.95 9.91 1.75
CA GLY A 208 -37.26 10.49 2.05
C GLY A 208 -38.29 9.47 2.58
N GLY A 209 -39.55 9.90 2.66
CA GLY A 209 -40.68 9.05 3.03
C GLY A 209 -40.63 8.48 4.46
N ASN A 210 -41.52 7.52 4.74
CA ASN A 210 -41.70 6.93 6.08
C ASN A 210 -40.74 5.76 6.40
N SER A 211 -39.54 5.74 5.81
CA SER A 211 -38.55 4.71 6.10
C SER A 211 -37.95 4.88 7.50
N PRO A 212 -37.80 3.80 8.31
CA PRO A 212 -37.26 3.88 9.66
C PRO A 212 -35.78 4.28 9.72
N ARG A 213 -35.06 4.15 8.59
CA ARG A 213 -33.70 4.63 8.37
C ARG A 213 -33.64 5.34 7.03
N GLN A 214 -32.78 6.35 6.94
CA GLN A 214 -32.58 7.11 5.72
C GLN A 214 -31.23 6.75 5.11
N PHE A 215 -31.14 6.85 3.79
CA PHE A 215 -29.98 6.44 3.01
C PHE A 215 -29.78 4.93 3.15
N GLY A 216 -28.64 4.49 3.69
CA GLY A 216 -28.29 3.08 3.62
C GLY A 216 -27.82 2.71 2.24
N GLY A 217 -26.99 1.70 2.07
CA GLY A 217 -26.53 1.39 0.73
C GLY A 217 -25.58 0.22 0.65
N ALA A 218 -25.21 -0.07 -0.59
CA ALA A 218 -24.22 -1.10 -0.91
C ALA A 218 -23.05 -0.50 -1.69
N GLY A 219 -21.88 -1.09 -1.51
CA GLY A 219 -20.74 -0.79 -2.34
C GLY A 219 -19.58 -1.74 -2.14
N MET A 220 -18.55 -1.58 -2.94
CA MET A 220 -17.35 -2.40 -2.88
C MET A 220 -16.08 -1.56 -2.94
N MET A 221 -15.04 -2.04 -2.28
CA MET A 221 -13.72 -1.45 -2.33
C MET A 221 -12.91 -2.06 -3.50
N ILE A 222 -12.13 -1.22 -4.16
CA ILE A 222 -11.26 -1.59 -5.30
C ILE A 222 -9.85 -1.07 -5.04
N GLU A 223 -8.82 -1.81 -5.48
CA GLU A 223 -7.42 -1.49 -5.13
C GLU A 223 -6.95 -0.17 -5.76
N ASP A 224 -7.30 0.07 -7.02
CA ASP A 224 -6.90 1.27 -7.75
C ASP A 224 -8.09 1.89 -8.51
N PRO A 225 -8.13 3.23 -8.70
CA PRO A 225 -7.22 4.20 -8.11
C PRO A 225 -7.33 4.24 -6.57
N GLY A 226 -6.27 4.68 -5.88
CA GLY A 226 -6.20 4.69 -4.42
C GLY A 226 -5.66 6.00 -3.85
N VAL A 227 -5.52 6.06 -2.52
CA VAL A 227 -4.83 7.12 -1.79
C VAL A 227 -3.59 6.52 -1.15
N ARG A 228 -2.43 7.13 -1.39
CA ARG A 228 -1.17 6.79 -0.73
C ARG A 228 -0.55 8.07 -0.17
N LEU A 229 -0.31 8.08 1.13
CA LEU A 229 0.30 9.21 1.81
C LEU A 229 1.22 8.76 2.94
N THR A 230 2.14 9.65 3.29
CA THR A 230 3.11 9.50 4.37
C THR A 230 3.01 10.74 5.26
N ALA A 231 2.84 10.55 6.56
CA ALA A 231 2.80 11.64 7.53
C ALA A 231 3.98 11.54 8.49
N SER A 232 4.63 12.66 8.78
CA SER A 232 5.70 12.77 9.77
C SER A 232 5.47 14.00 10.67
N PRO A 233 6.02 14.03 11.89
CA PRO A 233 6.02 15.23 12.72
C PRO A 233 6.73 16.39 12.02
N ALA A 234 6.28 17.61 12.26
CA ALA A 234 6.87 18.85 11.75
C ALA A 234 6.65 20.01 12.73
N ASP A 235 7.34 21.12 12.54
CA ASP A 235 7.15 22.34 13.36
C ASP A 235 5.84 23.06 13.05
N HIS A 236 5.30 22.87 11.85
CA HIS A 236 4.02 23.42 11.38
C HIS A 236 3.37 22.45 10.39
N ASP A 237 2.06 22.57 10.25
CA ASP A 237 1.29 21.77 9.30
C ASP A 237 1.70 22.09 7.85
N GLN A 238 2.01 21.03 7.09
CA GLN A 238 2.42 21.15 5.69
C GLN A 238 1.88 19.97 4.88
N VAL A 239 1.26 20.24 3.74
CA VAL A 239 0.82 19.20 2.80
C VAL A 239 1.54 19.38 1.47
N VAL A 240 2.16 18.32 0.97
CA VAL A 240 2.94 18.32 -0.27
C VAL A 240 2.50 17.16 -1.17
N MET A 241 2.34 17.44 -2.47
CA MET A 241 2.17 16.40 -3.49
C MET A 241 3.54 15.95 -3.98
N VAL A 242 3.80 14.64 -3.98
CA VAL A 242 5.06 14.05 -4.45
C VAL A 242 5.01 13.74 -5.96
N SER A 243 3.83 13.49 -6.51
CA SER A 243 3.64 13.17 -7.93
C SER A 243 3.83 14.40 -8.84
N GLU A 244 4.40 14.20 -10.03
CA GLU A 244 4.45 15.21 -11.08
C GLU A 244 3.03 15.54 -11.60
N GLY A 245 2.69 16.83 -11.61
CA GLY A 245 1.41 17.36 -12.10
C GLY A 245 0.76 18.34 -11.12
N ASP A 246 0.11 19.38 -11.64
CA ASP A 246 -0.59 20.37 -10.82
C ASP A 246 -1.84 19.75 -10.18
N ARG A 247 -1.72 19.36 -8.91
CA ARG A 247 -2.80 18.82 -8.06
C ARG A 247 -3.04 19.69 -6.83
N ILE A 248 -2.90 21.01 -6.97
CA ILE A 248 -3.10 21.98 -5.88
C ILE A 248 -4.47 21.83 -5.20
N GLU A 249 -5.51 21.44 -5.93
CA GLU A 249 -6.83 21.25 -5.33
C GLU A 249 -6.86 20.08 -4.32
N ASP A 250 -6.14 18.99 -4.59
CA ASP A 250 -6.07 17.82 -3.72
C ASP A 250 -5.25 18.09 -2.45
N SER A 251 -4.15 18.86 -2.56
CA SER A 251 -3.39 19.30 -1.38
C SER A 251 -4.19 20.26 -0.50
N ASN A 252 -4.85 21.27 -1.08
CA ASN A 252 -5.73 22.20 -0.36
C ASN A 252 -6.89 21.49 0.36
N ARG A 253 -7.41 20.44 -0.27
CA ARG A 253 -8.39 19.54 0.32
C ARG A 253 -7.80 18.84 1.56
N ALA A 254 -6.62 18.24 1.44
CA ALA A 254 -5.93 17.59 2.55
C ALA A 254 -5.64 18.55 3.73
N SER A 255 -5.14 19.75 3.43
CA SER A 255 -4.87 20.78 4.44
C SER A 255 -6.11 21.14 5.26
N ARG A 256 -7.28 21.29 4.61
CA ARG A 256 -8.54 21.56 5.32
C ARG A 256 -8.97 20.45 6.28
N TRP A 257 -8.67 19.19 5.96
CA TRP A 257 -8.95 18.09 6.92
C TRP A 257 -7.95 18.08 8.06
N LEU A 258 -6.67 18.36 7.78
CA LEU A 258 -5.64 18.49 8.81
C LEU A 258 -6.00 19.59 9.82
N GLU A 259 -6.36 20.79 9.34
CA GLU A 259 -6.85 21.89 10.18
C GLU A 259 -8.05 21.48 11.04
N ARG A 260 -9.02 20.78 10.44
CA ARG A 260 -10.22 20.31 11.15
C ARG A 260 -9.89 19.29 12.24
N ILE A 261 -8.91 18.41 12.01
CA ILE A 261 -8.45 17.43 13.01
C ILE A 261 -7.77 18.17 14.18
N GLY A 262 -6.90 19.14 13.89
CA GLY A 262 -6.25 19.97 14.91
C GLY A 262 -7.25 20.71 15.80
N ALA A 263 -8.34 21.23 15.21
CA ALA A 263 -9.40 21.91 15.94
C ALA A 263 -10.23 20.96 16.86
N HIS A 264 -10.17 19.64 16.68
CA HIS A 264 -10.92 18.68 17.49
C HIS A 264 -10.30 18.42 18.88
N GLY A 265 -9.09 18.96 19.15
CA GLY A 265 -8.53 19.09 20.51
C GLY A 265 -7.74 17.89 21.04
N ASP A 266 -7.77 16.74 20.36
CA ASP A 266 -7.07 15.52 20.79
C ASP A 266 -5.67 15.34 20.16
N CYS A 267 -5.31 16.17 19.17
CA CYS A 267 -3.99 16.12 18.55
C CYS A 267 -3.00 17.02 19.31
N ARG A 268 -1.96 16.42 19.90
CA ARG A 268 -0.91 17.13 20.66
C ARG A 268 0.35 17.44 19.85
N LEU A 269 0.31 17.23 18.53
CA LEU A 269 1.47 17.44 17.68
C LEU A 269 1.67 18.93 17.39
N PRO A 270 2.92 19.44 17.40
CA PRO A 270 3.22 20.84 17.07
C PRO A 270 2.88 21.17 15.60
N GLY A 271 3.03 20.18 14.71
CA GLY A 271 2.64 20.22 13.31
C GLY A 271 2.85 18.86 12.64
N VAL A 272 2.23 18.69 11.47
CA VAL A 272 2.34 17.45 10.67
C VAL A 272 2.69 17.78 9.23
N ARG A 273 3.72 17.12 8.71
CA ARG A 273 4.02 17.10 7.28
C ARG A 273 3.33 15.88 6.64
N ILE A 274 2.49 16.10 5.64
CA ILE A 274 1.83 15.05 4.86
C ILE A 274 2.34 15.10 3.42
N GLU A 275 2.95 14.01 2.99
CA GLU A 275 3.39 13.80 1.61
C GLU A 275 2.43 12.82 0.92
N ILE A 276 1.79 13.27 -0.15
CA ILE A 276 0.78 12.51 -0.88
C ILE A 276 1.37 12.08 -2.23
N SER A 277 1.50 10.77 -2.43
CA SER A 277 2.03 10.21 -3.68
C SER A 277 0.93 9.84 -4.66
N ASP A 278 -0.23 9.37 -4.19
CA ASP A 278 -1.36 9.01 -5.02
C ASP A 278 -2.69 9.50 -4.44
N VAL A 279 -3.61 9.90 -5.33
CA VAL A 279 -4.98 10.28 -4.97
C VAL A 279 -5.98 9.80 -6.01
N ILE A 280 -7.19 9.52 -5.54
CA ILE A 280 -8.33 9.20 -6.39
C ILE A 280 -8.83 10.48 -7.06
N SER A 281 -8.96 10.47 -8.38
CA SER A 281 -9.52 11.60 -9.14
C SER A 281 -10.88 12.04 -8.57
N PRO A 282 -11.07 13.35 -8.33
CA PRO A 282 -12.31 13.85 -7.76
C PRO A 282 -13.49 13.71 -8.73
N HIS A 283 -14.70 13.70 -8.17
CA HIS A 283 -15.97 13.71 -8.94
C HIS A 283 -16.23 12.53 -9.88
N ALA A 284 -15.42 11.47 -9.84
CA ALA A 284 -15.63 10.25 -10.63
C ALA A 284 -16.59 9.23 -9.97
N GLY A 285 -17.21 9.56 -8.83
CA GLY A 285 -18.04 8.61 -8.07
C GLY A 285 -17.25 7.54 -7.31
N LEU A 286 -15.92 7.71 -7.16
CA LEU A 286 -15.01 6.72 -6.56
C LEU A 286 -14.70 6.97 -5.06
N GLY A 287 -15.44 7.86 -4.40
CA GLY A 287 -15.30 8.11 -2.97
C GLY A 287 -14.03 8.86 -2.55
N SER A 288 -13.39 9.60 -3.46
CA SER A 288 -12.10 10.30 -3.21
C SER A 288 -12.11 11.18 -1.96
N GLY A 289 -13.20 11.89 -1.68
CA GLY A 289 -13.32 12.78 -0.53
C GLY A 289 -13.37 12.07 0.83
N THR A 290 -13.95 10.87 0.88
CA THR A 290 -14.00 10.08 2.11
C THR A 290 -12.67 9.37 2.33
N GLN A 291 -12.13 8.73 1.29
CA GLN A 291 -10.88 7.97 1.41
C GLN A 291 -9.69 8.87 1.76
N LEU A 292 -9.55 10.04 1.11
CA LEU A 292 -8.46 10.97 1.43
C LEU A 292 -8.61 11.55 2.85
N ALA A 293 -9.82 11.93 3.26
CA ALA A 293 -10.05 12.47 4.60
C ALA A 293 -9.76 11.43 5.70
N LEU A 294 -10.17 10.17 5.51
CA LEU A 294 -9.87 9.08 6.44
C LEU A 294 -8.39 8.72 6.45
N ALA A 295 -7.71 8.75 5.29
CA ALA A 295 -6.28 8.51 5.22
C ALA A 295 -5.48 9.58 6.00
N VAL A 296 -5.82 10.86 5.84
CA VAL A 296 -5.22 11.97 6.60
C VAL A 296 -5.48 11.79 8.10
N ALA A 297 -6.74 11.55 8.50
CA ALA A 297 -7.10 11.35 9.89
C ALA A 297 -6.39 10.15 10.53
N ARG A 298 -6.31 9.03 9.80
CA ARG A 298 -5.61 7.81 10.24
C ARG A 298 -4.12 8.06 10.43
N ALA A 299 -3.49 8.82 9.53
CA ALA A 299 -2.07 9.12 9.63
C ALA A 299 -1.74 10.00 10.84
N VAL A 300 -2.53 11.06 11.06
CA VAL A 300 -2.39 11.95 12.23
C VAL A 300 -2.65 11.19 13.54
N ALA A 301 -3.68 10.34 13.57
CA ALA A 301 -3.96 9.48 14.73
C ALA A 301 -2.80 8.52 15.01
N GLY A 302 -2.22 7.92 13.96
CA GLY A 302 -1.06 7.03 14.07
C GLY A 302 0.17 7.73 14.66
N LEU A 303 0.45 8.99 14.25
CA LEU A 303 1.55 9.78 14.81
C LEU A 303 1.34 10.10 16.29
N SER A 304 0.08 10.23 16.72
CA SER A 304 -0.29 10.46 18.13
C SER A 304 -0.38 9.17 18.95
N GLY A 305 -0.14 8.00 18.34
CA GLY A 305 -0.32 6.68 18.99
C GLY A 305 -1.78 6.32 19.27
N ALA A 306 -2.75 7.01 18.65
CA ALA A 306 -4.17 6.84 18.92
C ALA A 306 -4.81 5.77 18.00
N GLY A 307 -5.43 4.75 18.62
CA GLY A 307 -6.07 3.62 17.95
C GLY A 307 -7.54 3.83 17.56
N PHE A 308 -7.92 4.99 17.00
CA PHE A 308 -9.31 5.28 16.64
C PHE A 308 -9.85 4.34 15.55
N ARG A 309 -11.13 3.98 15.56
CA ARG A 309 -11.78 3.25 14.46
C ARG A 309 -12.15 4.21 13.33
N ALA A 310 -12.33 3.71 12.10
CA ALA A 310 -12.71 4.55 10.96
C ALA A 310 -13.97 5.40 11.20
N VAL A 311 -14.94 4.93 11.99
CA VAL A 311 -16.15 5.71 12.33
C VAL A 311 -15.83 6.93 13.19
N GLU A 312 -14.89 6.82 14.12
CA GLU A 312 -14.44 7.92 14.99
C GLU A 312 -13.63 8.93 14.17
N LEU A 313 -12.73 8.44 13.30
CA LEU A 313 -12.01 9.27 12.34
C LEU A 313 -12.98 10.03 11.43
N ALA A 314 -14.00 9.35 10.89
CA ALA A 314 -15.00 9.94 10.02
C ALA A 314 -15.75 11.09 10.72
N ALA A 315 -16.10 10.93 11.99
CA ALA A 315 -16.76 11.98 12.76
C ALA A 315 -15.87 13.23 12.87
N ALA A 316 -14.58 13.06 13.20
CA ALA A 316 -13.62 14.16 13.31
C ALA A 316 -13.50 14.96 12.00
N VAL A 317 -13.45 14.27 10.85
CA VAL A 317 -13.35 14.93 9.54
C VAL A 317 -14.71 15.30 8.90
N GLY A 318 -15.82 15.12 9.61
CA GLY A 318 -17.17 15.46 9.13
C GLY A 318 -17.64 14.63 7.94
N ARG A 319 -17.43 13.31 8.00
CA ARG A 319 -17.86 12.33 7.00
C ARG A 319 -18.89 11.36 7.57
N GLY A 320 -19.69 10.78 6.68
CA GLY A 320 -20.62 9.69 7.02
C GLY A 320 -22.08 10.09 7.21
N GLU A 321 -22.48 11.30 6.82
CA GLU A 321 -23.87 11.78 6.96
C GLU A 321 -24.91 10.97 6.15
N ARG A 322 -24.48 10.28 5.07
CA ARG A 322 -25.38 9.58 4.14
C ARG A 322 -25.11 8.08 4.08
N SER A 323 -23.91 7.69 3.70
CA SER A 323 -23.52 6.28 3.62
C SER A 323 -22.24 6.01 4.40
N GLY A 324 -22.25 4.90 5.14
CA GLY A 324 -21.13 4.34 5.87
C GLY A 324 -20.24 3.44 5.01
N VAL A 325 -20.65 3.02 3.81
CA VAL A 325 -19.89 2.10 2.92
C VAL A 325 -18.42 2.52 2.79
N GLY A 326 -18.13 3.78 2.47
CA GLY A 326 -16.73 4.23 2.30
C GLY A 326 -15.93 4.24 3.61
N ILE A 327 -16.59 4.40 4.75
CA ILE A 327 -15.96 4.44 6.06
C ILE A 327 -15.65 3.00 6.52
N HIS A 328 -16.64 2.11 6.46
CA HIS A 328 -16.46 0.70 6.77
C HIS A 328 -15.53 0.02 5.78
N GLY A 329 -15.55 0.42 4.51
CA GLY A 329 -14.63 -0.08 3.50
C GLY A 329 -13.18 0.36 3.71
N PHE A 330 -12.95 1.54 4.28
CA PHE A 330 -11.61 1.95 4.71
C PHE A 330 -11.08 1.04 5.84
N GLU A 331 -11.95 0.54 6.72
CA GLU A 331 -11.54 -0.33 7.83
C GLU A 331 -11.44 -1.81 7.42
N HIS A 332 -12.32 -2.30 6.56
CA HIS A 332 -12.52 -3.73 6.33
C HIS A 332 -12.30 -4.20 4.89
N GLY A 333 -12.36 -3.29 3.91
CA GLY A 333 -12.45 -3.68 2.50
C GLY A 333 -13.71 -4.49 2.16
N GLY A 334 -13.70 -5.08 0.97
CA GLY A 334 -14.70 -6.03 0.49
C GLY A 334 -15.96 -5.37 -0.08
N PHE A 335 -17.01 -6.18 -0.19
CA PHE A 335 -18.37 -5.74 -0.45
C PHE A 335 -19.08 -5.44 0.87
N LEU A 336 -19.77 -4.31 0.95
CA LEU A 336 -20.29 -3.75 2.19
C LEU A 336 -21.74 -3.32 2.01
N VAL A 337 -22.56 -3.58 3.01
CA VAL A 337 -23.93 -3.08 3.11
C VAL A 337 -24.10 -2.37 4.45
N ASP A 338 -24.54 -1.10 4.40
CA ASP A 338 -24.87 -0.31 5.58
C ASP A 338 -26.39 -0.07 5.68
N ALA A 339 -26.92 -0.03 6.89
CA ALA A 339 -28.36 0.05 7.15
C ALA A 339 -28.96 1.45 7.00
N GLY A 340 -28.15 2.46 6.71
CA GLY A 340 -28.57 3.85 6.77
C GLY A 340 -28.60 4.42 8.19
N GLY A 341 -28.61 5.75 8.22
CA GLY A 341 -28.40 6.53 9.43
C GLY A 341 -29.70 7.01 10.08
N ARG A 342 -29.57 7.34 11.36
CA ARG A 342 -30.38 8.40 12.00
C ARG A 342 -29.51 9.66 11.99
N THR A 343 -30.12 10.84 11.96
CA THR A 343 -29.43 12.12 11.81
C THR A 343 -28.19 12.23 12.71
N GLY A 344 -27.04 12.59 12.11
CA GLY A 344 -25.78 12.83 12.84
C GLY A 344 -24.93 11.61 13.19
N GLN A 345 -25.27 10.41 12.70
CA GLN A 345 -24.51 9.19 12.96
C GLN A 345 -24.09 8.47 11.67
N VAL A 346 -22.88 7.93 11.66
CA VAL A 346 -22.42 7.03 10.59
C VAL A 346 -23.32 5.79 10.59
N ALA A 347 -23.86 5.44 9.42
CA ALA A 347 -24.71 4.27 9.27
C ALA A 347 -23.99 2.98 9.69
N ALA A 348 -24.68 2.11 10.43
CA ALA A 348 -24.12 0.86 10.90
C ALA A 348 -23.90 -0.13 9.75
N LEU A 349 -22.75 -0.82 9.76
CA LEU A 349 -22.47 -1.93 8.86
C LEU A 349 -23.37 -3.11 9.24
N VAL A 350 -24.09 -3.68 8.27
CA VAL A 350 -24.97 -4.85 8.49
C VAL A 350 -24.51 -6.09 7.77
N ALA A 351 -23.76 -5.96 6.68
CA ALA A 351 -23.12 -7.08 6.02
C ALA A 351 -21.78 -6.68 5.42
N ARG A 352 -20.84 -7.62 5.45
CA ARG A 352 -19.56 -7.54 4.73
C ARG A 352 -19.26 -8.90 4.14
N ALA A 353 -18.90 -8.94 2.86
CA ALA A 353 -18.50 -10.14 2.14
C ALA A 353 -17.19 -9.89 1.38
N ASP A 354 -16.39 -10.93 1.18
CA ASP A 354 -15.27 -10.87 0.24
C ASP A 354 -15.82 -10.86 -1.18
N VAL A 355 -15.24 -10.04 -2.05
CA VAL A 355 -15.42 -10.18 -3.50
C VAL A 355 -14.43 -11.24 -3.96
N PRO A 356 -14.82 -12.30 -4.70
CA PRO A 356 -13.90 -13.35 -5.12
C PRO A 356 -12.62 -12.81 -5.77
N ALA A 357 -11.45 -13.23 -5.26
CA ALA A 357 -10.15 -12.65 -5.64
C ALA A 357 -9.79 -12.83 -7.13
N ALA A 358 -10.39 -13.83 -7.80
CA ALA A 358 -10.24 -14.04 -9.23
C ALA A 358 -10.91 -12.92 -10.06
N TRP A 359 -12.03 -12.38 -9.56
CA TRP A 359 -12.83 -11.41 -10.29
C TRP A 359 -12.08 -10.10 -10.54
N ARG A 360 -12.47 -9.42 -11.61
CA ARG A 360 -11.97 -8.11 -12.01
C ARG A 360 -13.13 -7.18 -12.26
N ILE A 361 -12.85 -5.90 -12.12
CA ILE A 361 -13.81 -4.85 -12.44
C ILE A 361 -13.21 -4.02 -13.56
N VAL A 362 -13.91 -3.91 -14.69
CA VAL A 362 -13.60 -2.91 -15.71
C VAL A 362 -14.32 -1.63 -15.33
N LEU A 363 -13.57 -0.53 -15.26
CA LEU A 363 -14.09 0.81 -15.03
C LEU A 363 -13.96 1.61 -16.30
N ALA A 364 -15.01 2.33 -16.68
CA ALA A 364 -14.99 3.24 -17.80
C ALA A 364 -15.76 4.52 -17.48
N GLY A 365 -15.35 5.63 -18.09
CA GLY A 365 -16.06 6.89 -17.97
C GLY A 365 -15.75 7.83 -19.13
N PRO A 366 -16.47 8.97 -19.21
CA PRO A 366 -16.27 9.95 -20.26
C PRO A 366 -14.94 10.70 -20.08
N ALA A 367 -14.44 11.27 -21.18
CA ALA A 367 -13.23 12.11 -21.16
C ALA A 367 -13.44 13.37 -20.31
N THR A 368 -14.65 13.92 -20.38
CA THR A 368 -15.09 15.10 -19.66
C THR A 368 -16.44 14.85 -19.04
N GLY A 369 -16.57 15.11 -17.75
CA GLY A 369 -17.82 14.94 -17.01
C GLY A 369 -17.51 14.91 -15.52
N LYS A 370 -18.16 15.76 -14.73
CA LYS A 370 -18.01 15.80 -13.27
C LYS A 370 -19.30 15.33 -12.63
N GLY A 371 -19.20 14.31 -11.78
CA GLY A 371 -20.32 13.90 -10.92
C GLY A 371 -20.65 14.97 -9.89
N LEU A 372 -21.87 14.90 -9.35
CA LEU A 372 -22.34 15.80 -8.29
C LEU A 372 -21.60 15.53 -6.97
N THR A 373 -21.11 16.57 -6.30
CA THR A 373 -20.45 16.47 -4.99
C THR A 373 -20.66 17.72 -4.15
N GLY A 374 -20.59 17.60 -2.82
CA GLY A 374 -20.54 18.76 -1.92
C GLY A 374 -21.87 19.51 -1.89
N GLU A 375 -21.85 20.83 -2.14
CA GLU A 375 -23.08 21.65 -2.12
C GLU A 375 -24.04 21.26 -3.24
N ALA A 376 -23.53 21.06 -4.47
CA ALA A 376 -24.35 20.61 -5.59
C ALA A 376 -25.05 19.27 -5.30
N GLU A 377 -24.40 18.39 -4.53
CA GLU A 377 -24.98 17.13 -4.08
C GLU A 377 -26.05 17.34 -2.99
N ARG A 378 -25.82 18.25 -2.03
CA ARG A 378 -26.82 18.63 -1.01
C ARG A 378 -28.08 19.18 -1.65
N GLU A 379 -27.93 20.14 -2.56
CA GLU A 379 -29.05 20.72 -3.29
C GLU A 379 -29.79 19.69 -4.17
N ALA A 380 -29.05 18.80 -4.81
CA ALA A 380 -29.61 17.69 -5.58
C ALA A 380 -30.50 16.80 -4.70
N PHE A 381 -30.03 16.39 -3.51
CA PHE A 381 -30.83 15.61 -2.57
C PHE A 381 -32.06 16.37 -2.06
N ALA A 382 -31.96 17.68 -1.84
CA ALA A 382 -33.10 18.51 -1.45
C ALA A 382 -34.20 18.57 -2.53
N ARG A 383 -33.83 18.39 -3.80
CA ARG A 383 -34.76 18.34 -4.95
C ARG A 383 -35.21 16.92 -5.32
N CYS A 384 -34.61 15.89 -4.74
CA CYS A 384 -34.94 14.49 -5.04
C CYS A 384 -36.34 14.16 -4.54
N ARG A 385 -37.07 13.38 -5.35
CA ARG A 385 -38.34 12.79 -4.92
C ARG A 385 -38.08 11.74 -3.84
N GLU A 386 -39.07 11.53 -2.99
CA GLU A 386 -39.04 10.43 -2.03
C GLU A 386 -39.06 9.09 -2.76
N MET A 387 -38.26 8.15 -2.28
CA MET A 387 -38.24 6.77 -2.77
C MET A 387 -39.47 6.01 -2.23
N PRO A 388 -40.24 5.33 -3.10
CA PRO A 388 -41.33 4.47 -2.65
C PRO A 388 -40.82 3.34 -1.74
N CYS A 389 -41.61 2.98 -0.72
CA CYS A 389 -41.28 1.88 0.19
C CYS A 389 -41.05 0.55 -0.55
N GLU A 390 -41.77 0.33 -1.65
CA GLU A 390 -41.63 -0.84 -2.52
C GLU A 390 -40.23 -0.94 -3.12
N ALA A 391 -39.63 0.19 -3.51
CA ALA A 391 -38.27 0.23 -4.02
C ALA A 391 -37.26 -0.17 -2.93
N THR A 392 -37.40 0.38 -1.72
CA THR A 392 -36.55 0.01 -0.57
C THR A 392 -36.64 -1.50 -0.25
N ARG A 393 -37.85 -2.08 -0.29
CA ARG A 393 -38.06 -3.53 -0.09
C ARG A 393 -37.37 -4.35 -1.17
N ALA A 394 -37.53 -3.97 -2.44
CA ALA A 394 -36.91 -4.65 -3.57
C ALA A 394 -35.37 -4.59 -3.50
N LEU A 395 -34.80 -3.41 -3.22
CA LEU A 395 -33.36 -3.22 -3.05
C LEU A 395 -32.81 -4.08 -1.92
N SER A 396 -33.49 -4.12 -0.77
CA SER A 396 -33.10 -4.96 0.37
C SER A 396 -33.17 -6.45 0.02
N SER A 397 -34.19 -6.86 -0.72
CA SER A 397 -34.36 -8.24 -1.18
C SER A 397 -33.24 -8.66 -2.13
N LEU A 398 -32.90 -7.81 -3.12
CA LEU A 398 -31.80 -8.06 -4.06
C LEU A 398 -30.46 -8.27 -3.34
N LEU A 399 -30.16 -7.43 -2.33
CA LEU A 399 -28.91 -7.57 -1.59
C LEU A 399 -28.86 -8.88 -0.78
N LEU A 400 -29.90 -9.15 0.00
CA LEU A 400 -29.90 -10.28 0.95
C LEU A 400 -30.11 -11.64 0.29
N GLN A 401 -30.90 -11.70 -0.78
CA GLN A 401 -31.34 -12.96 -1.38
C GLN A 401 -30.64 -13.31 -2.69
N GLN A 402 -29.84 -12.40 -3.25
CA GLN A 402 -29.18 -12.62 -4.55
C GLN A 402 -27.72 -12.18 -4.55
N VAL A 403 -27.44 -10.90 -4.26
CA VAL A 403 -26.07 -10.35 -4.38
C VAL A 403 -25.12 -10.97 -3.34
N LEU A 404 -25.50 -10.96 -2.05
CA LEU A 404 -24.64 -11.51 -1.00
C LEU A 404 -24.44 -13.03 -1.12
N PRO A 405 -25.49 -13.84 -1.40
CA PRO A 405 -25.30 -15.27 -1.72
C PRO A 405 -24.37 -15.49 -2.91
N GLY A 406 -24.62 -14.85 -4.06
CA GLY A 406 -23.79 -15.01 -5.25
C GLY A 406 -22.33 -14.62 -5.04
N LEU A 407 -22.05 -13.57 -4.25
CA LEU A 407 -20.68 -13.21 -3.85
C LEU A 407 -20.01 -14.31 -3.02
N ASN A 408 -20.72 -14.87 -2.04
CA ASN A 408 -20.20 -15.89 -1.13
C ASN A 408 -19.97 -17.24 -1.85
N GLU A 409 -20.82 -17.57 -2.81
CA GLU A 409 -20.74 -18.80 -3.59
C GLU A 409 -19.81 -18.67 -4.81
N GLY A 410 -19.41 -17.44 -5.15
CA GLY A 410 -18.60 -17.15 -6.33
C GLY A 410 -19.38 -17.25 -7.65
N ASP A 411 -20.70 -17.17 -7.60
CA ASP A 411 -21.58 -17.08 -8.77
C ASP A 411 -21.63 -15.63 -9.27
N ILE A 412 -20.86 -15.37 -10.33
CA ILE A 412 -20.73 -14.04 -10.93
C ILE A 412 -21.99 -13.60 -11.66
N ASP A 413 -22.77 -14.55 -12.20
CA ASP A 413 -23.96 -14.23 -12.98
C ASP A 413 -25.11 -13.87 -12.04
N GLU A 414 -25.28 -14.61 -10.94
CA GLU A 414 -26.25 -14.30 -9.90
C GLU A 414 -25.93 -12.94 -9.24
N ALA A 415 -24.70 -12.78 -8.74
CA ALA A 415 -24.27 -11.54 -8.10
C ALA A 415 -24.34 -10.36 -9.08
N GLY A 416 -23.88 -10.56 -10.31
CA GLY A 416 -23.87 -9.56 -11.36
C GLY A 416 -25.28 -9.09 -11.73
N GLU A 417 -26.20 -10.02 -11.95
CA GLU A 417 -27.59 -9.68 -12.28
C GLU A 417 -28.26 -8.92 -11.13
N GLY A 418 -28.08 -9.38 -9.88
CA GLY A 418 -28.63 -8.70 -8.71
C GLY A 418 -28.12 -7.27 -8.58
N LEU A 419 -26.82 -7.05 -8.83
CA LEU A 419 -26.21 -5.72 -8.80
C LEU A 419 -26.67 -4.81 -9.93
N PHE A 420 -26.87 -5.35 -11.13
CA PHE A 420 -27.43 -4.59 -12.25
C PHE A 420 -28.86 -4.11 -11.94
N LEU A 421 -29.73 -5.02 -11.48
CA LEU A 421 -31.10 -4.69 -11.10
C LEU A 421 -31.14 -3.68 -9.95
N PHE A 422 -30.26 -3.83 -8.96
CA PHE A 422 -30.11 -2.91 -7.85
C PHE A 422 -29.74 -1.50 -8.34
N GLY A 423 -28.67 -1.39 -9.13
CA GLY A 423 -28.19 -0.11 -9.66
C GLY A 423 -29.21 0.59 -10.56
N ARG A 424 -29.92 -0.19 -11.40
CA ARG A 424 -30.99 0.34 -12.26
C ARG A 424 -32.14 0.93 -11.45
N LEU A 425 -32.65 0.20 -10.46
CA LEU A 425 -33.76 0.67 -9.62
C LEU A 425 -33.37 1.94 -8.83
N VAL A 426 -32.13 2.01 -8.35
CA VAL A 426 -31.58 3.23 -7.74
C VAL A 426 -31.54 4.37 -8.76
N GLY A 427 -31.00 4.13 -9.95
CA GLY A 427 -30.92 5.12 -11.02
C GLY A 427 -32.29 5.69 -11.41
N GLU A 428 -33.28 4.82 -11.58
CA GLU A 428 -34.68 5.20 -11.86
C GLU A 428 -35.26 6.10 -10.74
N SER A 429 -34.93 5.79 -9.48
CA SER A 429 -35.37 6.58 -8.32
C SER A 429 -34.78 8.00 -8.29
N PHE A 430 -33.61 8.20 -8.91
CA PHE A 430 -32.91 9.50 -8.98
C PHE A 430 -32.97 10.16 -10.37
N ALA A 431 -33.75 9.61 -11.31
CA ALA A 431 -33.76 10.05 -12.70
C ALA A 431 -34.16 11.52 -12.89
N ALA A 432 -35.02 12.05 -12.02
CA ALA A 432 -35.43 13.46 -12.06
C ALA A 432 -34.26 14.44 -11.84
N VAL A 433 -33.19 14.01 -11.19
CA VAL A 433 -32.00 14.83 -10.92
C VAL A 433 -30.85 14.51 -11.86
N GLN A 434 -30.70 13.24 -12.27
CA GLN A 434 -29.66 12.81 -13.21
C GLN A 434 -29.99 13.09 -14.69
N GLY A 435 -31.27 13.29 -15.03
CA GLY A 435 -31.71 13.39 -16.42
C GLY A 435 -31.97 12.02 -17.08
N GLY A 436 -31.84 10.93 -16.33
CA GLY A 436 -32.06 9.56 -16.77
C GLY A 436 -31.67 8.55 -15.69
N CYS A 437 -31.76 7.25 -15.98
CA CYS A 437 -31.31 6.19 -15.06
C CYS A 437 -29.79 6.25 -14.80
N TYR A 438 -29.04 6.80 -15.75
CA TYR A 438 -27.60 7.03 -15.69
C TYR A 438 -27.32 8.53 -15.88
N ALA A 439 -26.19 9.01 -15.36
CA ALA A 439 -25.82 10.42 -15.38
C ALA A 439 -25.43 10.93 -16.77
N ASP A 440 -25.09 10.03 -17.69
CA ASP A 440 -24.63 10.35 -19.04
C ASP A 440 -25.28 9.40 -20.07
N PRO A 441 -25.90 9.92 -21.16
CA PRO A 441 -26.53 9.09 -22.20
C PRO A 441 -25.58 8.14 -22.94
N GLN A 442 -24.32 8.52 -23.12
CA GLN A 442 -23.31 7.66 -23.73
C GLN A 442 -22.94 6.51 -22.77
N MET A 443 -22.92 6.78 -21.47
CA MET A 443 -22.73 5.75 -20.45
C MET A 443 -23.93 4.81 -20.37
N ALA A 444 -25.17 5.30 -20.52
CA ALA A 444 -26.34 4.44 -20.66
C ALA A 444 -26.23 3.49 -21.87
N SER A 445 -25.79 4.02 -23.02
CA SER A 445 -25.54 3.23 -24.24
C SER A 445 -24.42 2.20 -24.06
N LEU A 446 -23.40 2.52 -23.24
CA LEU A 446 -22.35 1.58 -22.88
C LEU A 446 -22.90 0.42 -22.05
N VAL A 447 -23.73 0.71 -21.04
CA VAL A 447 -24.35 -0.32 -20.19
C VAL A 447 -25.17 -1.30 -21.03
N GLU A 448 -26.02 -0.81 -21.93
CA GLU A 448 -26.83 -1.66 -22.81
C GLU A 448 -25.97 -2.54 -23.72
N TRP A 449 -24.90 -1.97 -24.30
CA TRP A 449 -24.00 -2.72 -25.17
C TRP A 449 -23.21 -3.79 -24.41
N VAL A 450 -22.72 -3.49 -23.21
CA VAL A 450 -22.00 -4.45 -22.35
C VAL A 450 -22.94 -5.59 -21.94
N ARG A 451 -24.19 -5.28 -21.61
CA ARG A 451 -25.24 -6.28 -21.35
C ARG A 451 -25.47 -7.19 -22.56
N GLY A 452 -25.49 -6.63 -23.78
CA GLY A 452 -25.63 -7.37 -25.02
C GLY A 452 -24.47 -8.35 -25.31
N LYS A 453 -23.30 -8.12 -24.71
CA LYS A 453 -22.15 -9.04 -24.74
C LYS A 453 -22.21 -10.16 -23.71
N GLY A 454 -23.28 -10.24 -22.92
CA GLY A 454 -23.48 -11.28 -21.91
C GLY A 454 -22.93 -10.93 -20.52
N ILE A 455 -22.33 -9.76 -20.32
CA ILE A 455 -21.87 -9.32 -19.00
C ILE A 455 -23.09 -9.01 -18.12
N ARG A 456 -23.26 -9.77 -17.04
CA ARG A 456 -24.43 -9.64 -16.15
C ARG A 456 -24.29 -8.46 -15.17
N GLY A 457 -23.12 -8.33 -14.56
CA GLY A 457 -22.82 -7.27 -13.60
C GLY A 457 -22.31 -6.02 -14.28
N VAL A 458 -23.15 -5.00 -14.39
CA VAL A 458 -22.77 -3.67 -14.88
C VAL A 458 -23.63 -2.60 -14.22
N GLY A 459 -23.08 -1.44 -13.96
CA GLY A 459 -23.83 -0.32 -13.40
C GLY A 459 -22.99 0.94 -13.22
N GLN A 460 -23.58 1.95 -12.59
CA GLN A 460 -22.92 3.23 -12.31
C GLN A 460 -22.48 3.31 -10.85
N SER A 461 -21.39 4.06 -10.60
CA SER A 461 -20.98 4.39 -9.23
C SER A 461 -21.52 5.76 -8.81
N SER A 462 -22.48 5.76 -7.88
CA SER A 462 -23.15 6.96 -7.35
C SER A 462 -23.70 7.87 -8.46
N TRP A 463 -23.60 9.19 -8.29
CA TRP A 463 -23.86 10.21 -9.32
C TRP A 463 -22.62 10.59 -10.14
N GLY A 464 -21.59 9.74 -10.16
CA GLY A 464 -20.45 9.89 -11.07
C GLY A 464 -20.74 9.19 -12.40
N PRO A 465 -20.15 9.62 -13.53
CA PRO A 465 -20.36 8.98 -14.82
C PRO A 465 -19.56 7.67 -14.98
N THR A 466 -18.94 7.17 -13.91
CA THR A 466 -18.14 5.94 -13.95
C THR A 466 -19.05 4.72 -13.99
N ILE A 467 -18.91 3.93 -15.05
CA ILE A 467 -19.52 2.63 -15.21
C ILE A 467 -18.54 1.55 -14.75
N TRP A 468 -19.01 0.64 -13.91
CA TRP A 468 -18.30 -0.56 -13.48
C TRP A 468 -18.89 -1.79 -14.17
N MET A 469 -18.04 -2.77 -14.49
CA MET A 469 -18.43 -4.01 -15.17
C MET A 469 -17.68 -5.18 -14.51
N LEU A 470 -18.41 -6.19 -14.04
CA LEU A 470 -17.87 -7.32 -13.30
C LEU A 470 -17.44 -8.44 -14.25
N CYS A 471 -16.22 -8.94 -14.10
CA CYS A 471 -15.61 -9.97 -14.94
C CYS A 471 -15.06 -11.11 -14.07
N PRO A 472 -15.12 -12.38 -14.53
CA PRO A 472 -14.72 -13.54 -13.71
C PRO A 472 -13.21 -13.64 -13.49
N ASP A 473 -12.42 -13.11 -14.43
CA ASP A 473 -10.97 -13.17 -14.40
C ASP A 473 -10.32 -12.01 -15.17
N ARG A 474 -8.98 -12.00 -15.14
CA ARG A 474 -8.17 -11.00 -15.84
C ARG A 474 -8.27 -11.09 -17.37
N ALA A 475 -8.27 -12.29 -17.94
CA ALA A 475 -8.27 -12.43 -19.39
C ALA A 475 -9.55 -11.86 -20.01
N THR A 476 -10.70 -12.17 -19.40
CA THR A 476 -12.01 -11.65 -19.78
C THR A 476 -12.07 -10.14 -19.61
N ALA A 477 -11.56 -9.62 -18.49
CA ALA A 477 -11.57 -8.19 -18.22
C ALA A 477 -10.67 -7.39 -19.17
N ASP A 478 -9.47 -7.89 -19.47
CA ASP A 478 -8.53 -7.25 -20.39
C ASP A 478 -9.12 -7.22 -21.82
N SER A 479 -9.77 -8.31 -22.26
CA SER A 479 -10.49 -8.35 -23.54
C SER A 479 -11.66 -7.36 -23.58
N LEU A 480 -12.50 -7.33 -22.53
CA LEU A 480 -13.63 -6.41 -22.47
C LEU A 480 -13.15 -4.95 -22.45
N ALA A 481 -12.09 -4.65 -21.69
CA ALA A 481 -11.53 -3.32 -21.58
C ALA A 481 -10.99 -2.80 -22.93
N ALA A 482 -10.36 -3.67 -23.73
CA ALA A 482 -9.92 -3.31 -25.08
C ALA A 482 -11.11 -2.90 -25.98
N ASP A 483 -12.22 -3.65 -25.92
CA ASP A 483 -13.41 -3.32 -26.70
C ASP A 483 -14.10 -2.04 -26.18
N VAL A 484 -14.17 -1.87 -24.86
CA VAL A 484 -14.80 -0.70 -24.21
C VAL A 484 -14.02 0.59 -24.48
N ALA A 485 -12.69 0.53 -24.48
CA ALA A 485 -11.84 1.70 -24.74
C ALA A 485 -12.07 2.31 -26.14
N GLY A 486 -12.50 1.50 -27.12
CA GLY A 486 -12.84 1.98 -28.47
C GLY A 486 -14.28 2.49 -28.63
N ARG A 487 -15.10 2.45 -27.57
CA ARG A 487 -16.52 2.84 -27.66
C ARG A 487 -16.68 4.36 -27.72
N PRO A 488 -17.63 4.88 -28.54
CA PRO A 488 -17.96 6.29 -28.53
C PRO A 488 -18.32 6.77 -27.12
N GLY A 489 -17.73 7.88 -26.71
CA GLY A 489 -18.00 8.50 -25.40
C GLY A 489 -17.16 7.97 -24.25
N VAL A 490 -16.43 6.86 -24.42
CA VAL A 490 -15.48 6.39 -23.41
C VAL A 490 -14.17 7.15 -23.57
N GLY A 491 -13.82 7.96 -22.56
CA GLY A 491 -12.56 8.71 -22.54
C GLY A 491 -11.45 8.04 -21.76
N TRP A 492 -11.80 7.14 -20.85
CA TRP A 492 -10.83 6.32 -20.11
C TRP A 492 -11.45 4.97 -19.76
N CYS A 493 -10.60 3.94 -19.70
CA CYS A 493 -10.97 2.59 -19.34
C CYS A 493 -9.83 1.94 -18.57
N ARG A 494 -10.14 1.19 -17.50
CA ARG A 494 -9.16 0.54 -16.62
C ARG A 494 -9.69 -0.77 -16.04
N VAL A 495 -8.82 -1.78 -15.95
CA VAL A 495 -9.10 -3.02 -15.24
C VAL A 495 -8.55 -2.92 -13.82
N VAL A 496 -9.36 -3.24 -12.83
CA VAL A 496 -9.00 -3.13 -11.41
C VAL A 496 -9.37 -4.41 -10.65
N ARG A 497 -8.76 -4.58 -9.47
CA ARG A 497 -9.02 -5.69 -8.56
C ARG A 497 -9.94 -5.24 -7.42
N PRO A 498 -10.74 -6.15 -6.85
CA PRO A 498 -11.39 -5.89 -5.58
C PRO A 498 -10.35 -5.73 -4.47
N LEU A 499 -10.64 -4.86 -3.50
CA LEU A 499 -9.84 -4.67 -2.30
C LEU A 499 -10.58 -5.25 -1.10
N ASN A 500 -10.26 -6.48 -0.73
CA ASN A 500 -10.92 -7.21 0.38
C ASN A 500 -10.33 -6.93 1.77
N ARG A 501 -9.39 -5.99 1.88
CA ARG A 501 -8.78 -5.59 3.14
C ARG A 501 -8.98 -4.09 3.36
N GLY A 502 -8.94 -3.66 4.62
CA GLY A 502 -8.94 -2.24 4.95
C GLY A 502 -7.68 -1.52 4.48
N ALA A 503 -7.57 -0.25 4.84
CA ALA A 503 -6.38 0.55 4.63
C ALA A 503 -5.17 -0.10 5.30
N ASP A 504 -4.06 -0.17 4.58
CA ASP A 504 -2.76 -0.57 5.12
C ASP A 504 -2.13 0.64 5.81
N VAL A 505 -1.86 0.49 7.10
CA VAL A 505 -1.31 1.55 7.96
C VAL A 505 -0.05 1.03 8.61
N ARG A 506 1.08 1.70 8.35
CA ARG A 506 2.37 1.31 8.90
C ARG A 506 3.02 2.50 9.57
N ALA A 507 3.21 2.41 10.88
CA ALA A 507 4.13 3.28 11.60
C ALA A 507 5.54 2.70 11.46
N VAL A 508 6.44 3.47 10.87
CA VAL A 508 7.83 3.09 10.67
C VAL A 508 8.73 4.17 11.24
N ILE A 509 9.91 3.79 11.68
CA ILE A 509 10.91 4.74 12.14
C ILE A 509 11.41 5.53 10.93
N ASP A 510 11.38 6.86 11.00
CA ASP A 510 12.02 7.68 10.00
C ASP A 510 13.53 7.46 10.09
N GLN A 511 14.13 6.86 9.05
CA GLN A 511 15.59 6.79 9.01
C GLN A 511 16.10 8.15 8.57
N PRO A 512 17.07 8.76 9.27
CA PRO A 512 17.84 9.82 8.64
C PRO A 512 18.37 9.23 7.33
N ARG A 513 18.11 9.92 6.20
CA ARG A 513 18.78 9.60 4.93
C ARG A 513 20.24 9.39 5.31
N ARG A 514 20.81 8.21 5.03
CA ARG A 514 22.25 7.96 5.20
C ARG A 514 22.95 9.06 4.40
N THR A 515 23.25 10.16 5.06
CA THR A 515 24.13 11.18 4.55
C THR A 515 25.44 10.43 4.47
N LEU A 516 25.83 10.12 3.24
CA LEU A 516 27.21 9.78 2.96
C LEU A 516 28.02 10.89 3.61
N SER A 517 28.61 10.55 4.75
CA SER A 517 29.62 11.35 5.41
C SER A 517 30.66 11.60 4.34
N LYS A 518 30.59 12.77 3.69
CA LYS A 518 31.73 13.38 3.03
C LYS A 518 32.67 13.80 4.15
N SER A 519 33.29 12.83 4.80
CA SER A 519 34.39 13.05 5.72
C SER A 519 35.66 13.05 4.88
N GLY A 520 36.15 14.25 4.55
CA GLY A 520 37.42 14.49 3.87
C GLY A 520 37.28 15.39 2.67
#